data_AF-A0A7L9VPM3-F1
#
_entry.id   AF-A0A7L9VPM3-F1
#
_cell.length_a   1.000
_cell.length_b   1.000
_cell.length_c   1.000
_cell.angle_alpha   90.00
_cell.angle_beta   90.00
_cell.angle_gamma   90.00
#
_symmetry.space_group_name_H-M   'P 1'
#
loop_
_entity.id
_entity.type
_entity.pdbx_description
1 polymer ?
#
loop_
_entity_poly.entity_id
_entity_poly.type
_entity_poly.pdbx_seq_one_letter_code
_entity_poly.pdbx_strand_id
1 'polypeptide(L)'
;MLAGVGISWFNDSCIGAGVKRPDTISLVSNNKGDAMYSNAEYFKQNKREKQELLIKQDKCDKYDYLIAAGCGALGGVIDIFFVGAPGESKLGNLTDALADKVVMLFAKKVGWSPRAGKENSVASAIGFLEKKYRVNYDQATTKAAGGAVDMWTKDHHMKSLAHSSDIIGLFFSILNQFTSSSTFISNGKLITINSDTYELQGGNFISKIFCGTVNWFGHLMSDFAGSSGSRGNAKRGMGIVMPFYELLGLCEFGKFSDGNGNKQVLAMIATRAFTEGYDARFGLAMAIPVVITNLMIRLMWGVRRFFQYKKPLKECIPTNSHPDLRVMLIIGNGTLCVMDGIDAGIKSGGNYLDFFIRLNIIAWFRFVTLVVKEVCIRVGIQADIQLTINAFQRVNEALVEYMEKLKQIDIEAYRRETERYKEFVSHLAYIADESELNRYLLESYEKLGIPKPWAGNFDDFMGKKSNHLVFE
;
A
#
# COMPACT_ATOMS: atom_id res chain seq x y z
N MET A 1 16.87 2.14 1.08
CA MET A 1 16.65 0.75 1.55
C MET A 1 15.63 0.61 2.68
N LEU A 2 15.07 1.69 3.26
CA LEU A 2 13.90 1.64 4.15
C LEU A 2 12.62 2.23 3.51
N ALA A 3 12.74 3.14 2.53
CA ALA A 3 11.62 3.56 1.67
C ALA A 3 11.11 2.44 0.71
N GLY A 4 11.88 1.36 0.53
CA GLY A 4 11.47 0.19 -0.24
C GLY A 4 10.65 -0.83 0.56
N VAL A 5 10.60 -0.70 1.89
CA VAL A 5 9.87 -1.65 2.73
C VAL A 5 8.37 -1.30 2.74
N GLY A 6 7.98 -0.03 2.62
CA GLY A 6 6.56 0.38 2.61
C GLY A 6 5.79 0.06 1.31
N ILE A 7 6.48 0.02 0.17
CA ILE A 7 5.84 -0.19 -1.15
C ILE A 7 5.88 -1.67 -1.59
N SER A 8 6.80 -2.48 -1.07
CA SER A 8 6.87 -3.91 -1.43
C SER A 8 5.70 -4.76 -0.89
N TRP A 9 4.91 -4.27 0.07
CA TRP A 9 3.72 -4.99 0.57
C TRP A 9 2.58 -5.10 -0.45
N PHE A 10 2.65 -4.34 -1.55
CA PHE A 10 1.54 -4.18 -2.49
C PHE A 10 1.75 -4.84 -3.85
N ASN A 11 2.96 -5.33 -4.17
CA ASN A 11 3.25 -5.81 -5.51
C ASN A 11 3.98 -7.14 -5.50
N ASP A 12 3.23 -8.23 -5.62
CA ASP A 12 3.73 -9.56 -5.94
C ASP A 12 2.90 -10.11 -7.10
N SER A 13 3.35 -9.82 -8.33
CA SER A 13 2.88 -10.48 -9.54
C SER A 13 4.06 -11.18 -10.18
N CYS A 14 4.06 -12.52 -10.16
CA CYS A 14 4.74 -13.36 -11.14
C CYS A 14 4.20 -14.82 -11.12
N ILE A 15 3.62 -15.17 -12.28
CA ILE A 15 3.76 -16.40 -13.08
C ILE A 15 3.12 -17.72 -12.59
N GLY A 16 2.05 -18.08 -13.32
CA GLY A 16 1.96 -19.33 -14.08
C GLY A 16 1.34 -20.57 -13.43
N ALA A 17 0.13 -20.98 -13.86
CA ALA A 17 -0.17 -22.36 -14.30
C ALA A 17 -1.64 -22.50 -14.77
N GLY A 18 -1.83 -23.39 -15.75
CA GLY A 18 -3.03 -23.55 -16.58
C GLY A 18 -4.25 -24.18 -15.89
N VAL A 19 -5.38 -24.25 -16.63
CA VAL A 19 -6.20 -25.46 -16.88
C VAL A 19 -7.56 -25.09 -17.54
N LYS A 20 -7.84 -25.80 -18.65
CA LYS A 20 -9.08 -26.19 -19.39
C LYS A 20 -10.24 -25.20 -19.64
N ARG A 21 -10.60 -25.12 -20.95
CA ARG A 21 -11.79 -24.48 -21.54
C ARG A 21 -13.10 -25.16 -21.08
N PRO A 22 -14.19 -24.41 -20.84
CA PRO A 22 -15.55 -24.91 -20.98
C PRO A 22 -16.11 -24.60 -22.38
N ASP A 23 -16.91 -25.54 -22.85
CA ASP A 23 -17.50 -25.61 -24.17
C ASP A 23 -18.52 -24.49 -24.45
N THR A 24 -18.63 -24.20 -25.74
CA THR A 24 -19.56 -23.28 -26.41
C THR A 24 -21.00 -23.36 -25.88
N ILE A 25 -21.52 -22.22 -25.39
CA ILE A 25 -22.94 -22.03 -25.13
C ILE A 25 -23.61 -21.57 -26.43
N SER A 26 -24.51 -22.41 -26.95
CA SER A 26 -25.42 -22.11 -28.05
C SER A 26 -26.47 -21.07 -27.62
N LEU A 27 -26.61 -20.00 -28.41
CA LEU A 27 -27.67 -19.00 -28.26
C LEU A 27 -29.01 -19.58 -28.71
N VAL A 28 -29.95 -19.76 -27.77
CA VAL A 28 -31.36 -20.01 -28.08
C VAL A 28 -32.10 -18.67 -28.04
N SER A 29 -32.75 -18.33 -29.16
CA SER A 29 -33.59 -17.14 -29.31
C SER A 29 -34.90 -17.30 -28.53
N ASN A 30 -35.22 -16.36 -27.64
CA ASN A 30 -36.53 -16.31 -26.98
C ASN A 30 -37.42 -15.22 -27.59
N ASN A 31 -38.56 -15.67 -28.13
CA ASN A 31 -39.67 -14.84 -28.55
C ASN A 31 -40.41 -14.24 -27.35
N LYS A 32 -41.00 -13.06 -27.59
CA LYS A 32 -41.77 -12.24 -26.65
C LYS A 32 -43.06 -12.94 -26.19
N GLY A 33 -43.23 -13.06 -24.88
CA GLY A 33 -44.51 -13.36 -24.24
C GLY A 33 -44.32 -14.16 -22.97
N ASP A 34 -44.03 -13.47 -21.85
CA ASP A 34 -44.27 -13.92 -20.44
C ASP A 34 -43.67 -12.88 -19.47
N ALA A 35 -44.15 -11.65 -19.53
CA ALA A 35 -43.71 -10.55 -18.68
C ALA A 35 -44.61 -10.40 -17.44
N MET A 36 -44.66 -11.43 -16.58
CA MET A 36 -45.12 -11.28 -15.19
C MET A 36 -44.58 -12.38 -14.26
N TYR A 37 -43.37 -12.88 -14.50
CA TYR A 37 -42.62 -13.57 -13.44
C TYR A 37 -42.13 -12.51 -12.45
N SER A 38 -42.53 -12.67 -11.19
CA SER A 38 -42.44 -11.63 -10.17
C SER A 38 -41.01 -11.12 -9.96
N ASN A 39 -40.84 -9.80 -9.90
CA ASN A 39 -39.55 -9.18 -9.57
C ASN A 39 -38.94 -9.77 -8.29
N ALA A 40 -39.76 -10.20 -7.32
CA ALA A 40 -39.32 -10.83 -6.08
C ALA A 40 -38.63 -12.20 -6.29
N GLU A 41 -39.10 -13.01 -7.23
CA GLU A 41 -38.46 -14.27 -7.60
C GLU A 41 -37.18 -14.04 -8.40
N TYR A 42 -37.18 -13.08 -9.32
CA TYR A 42 -35.95 -12.66 -10.02
C TYR A 42 -34.88 -12.16 -9.04
N PHE A 43 -35.24 -11.33 -8.04
CA PHE A 43 -34.31 -10.88 -7.01
C PHE A 43 -33.84 -12.01 -6.09
N LYS A 44 -34.71 -12.96 -5.71
CA LYS A 44 -34.32 -14.14 -4.93
C LYS A 44 -33.39 -15.06 -5.70
N GLN A 45 -33.67 -15.28 -6.99
CA GLN A 45 -32.88 -16.13 -7.84
C GLN A 45 -31.51 -15.51 -8.15
N ASN A 46 -31.46 -14.22 -8.47
CA ASN A 46 -30.20 -13.49 -8.66
C ASN A 46 -29.38 -13.42 -7.36
N LYS A 47 -30.04 -13.31 -6.18
CA LYS A 47 -29.38 -13.42 -4.87
C LYS A 47 -28.83 -14.82 -4.62
N ARG A 48 -29.59 -15.88 -4.95
CA ARG A 48 -29.13 -17.28 -4.84
C ARG A 48 -28.02 -17.61 -5.82
N GLU A 49 -28.09 -17.16 -7.07
CA GLU A 49 -27.06 -17.37 -8.08
C GLU A 49 -25.78 -16.62 -7.72
N LYS A 50 -25.87 -15.38 -7.22
CA LYS A 50 -24.71 -14.68 -6.66
C LYS A 50 -24.16 -15.41 -5.43
N GLN A 51 -25.00 -15.86 -4.51
CA GLN A 51 -24.57 -16.67 -3.36
C GLN A 51 -23.90 -17.98 -3.80
N GLU A 52 -24.43 -18.67 -4.80
CA GLU A 52 -23.87 -19.89 -5.34
C GLU A 52 -22.55 -19.66 -6.10
N LEU A 53 -22.41 -18.57 -6.85
CA LEU A 53 -21.15 -18.17 -7.47
C LEU A 53 -20.09 -17.84 -6.42
N LEU A 54 -20.49 -17.16 -5.33
CA LEU A 54 -19.64 -16.86 -4.18
C LEU A 54 -19.20 -18.11 -3.42
N ILE A 55 -20.05 -19.14 -3.36
CA ILE A 55 -19.80 -20.39 -2.62
C ILE A 55 -19.08 -21.44 -3.49
N LYS A 56 -19.39 -21.56 -4.79
CA LYS A 56 -18.83 -22.59 -5.69
C LYS A 56 -17.42 -22.29 -6.19
N GLN A 57 -16.97 -21.03 -6.19
CA GLN A 57 -15.58 -20.69 -6.54
C GLN A 57 -14.59 -20.87 -5.39
N ASP A 58 -15.07 -20.99 -4.14
CA ASP A 58 -14.23 -21.18 -2.96
C ASP A 58 -13.92 -22.65 -2.72
N LYS A 59 -12.71 -23.07 -3.12
CA LYS A 59 -12.18 -24.43 -2.95
C LYS A 59 -11.57 -24.69 -1.56
N CYS A 60 -11.87 -23.88 -0.54
CA CYS A 60 -11.40 -24.14 0.81
C CYS A 60 -12.11 -25.36 1.40
N ASP A 61 -11.35 -26.30 1.94
CA ASP A 61 -11.90 -27.39 2.73
C ASP A 61 -11.96 -27.06 4.23
N LYS A 62 -12.56 -27.95 5.02
CA LYS A 62 -12.70 -27.76 6.47
C LYS A 62 -11.37 -27.53 7.20
N TYR A 63 -10.28 -28.11 6.69
CA TYR A 63 -8.97 -27.96 7.31
C TYR A 63 -8.34 -26.61 6.93
N ASP A 64 -8.67 -26.04 5.77
CA ASP A 64 -8.20 -24.70 5.38
C ASP A 64 -8.77 -23.66 6.33
N TYR A 65 -10.07 -23.74 6.63
CA TYR A 65 -10.72 -22.88 7.61
C TYR A 65 -10.15 -23.06 9.01
N LEU A 66 -9.93 -24.30 9.45
CA LEU A 66 -9.38 -24.58 10.78
C LEU A 66 -7.95 -24.05 10.92
N ILE A 67 -7.11 -24.24 9.91
CA ILE A 67 -5.73 -23.73 9.89
C ILE A 67 -5.72 -22.21 9.86
N ALA A 68 -6.56 -21.59 9.03
CA ALA A 68 -6.68 -20.15 8.94
C ALA A 68 -7.07 -19.54 10.28
N ALA A 69 -8.13 -20.06 10.91
CA ALA A 69 -8.59 -19.62 12.22
C ALA A 69 -7.53 -19.89 13.30
N GLY A 70 -6.85 -21.04 13.28
CA GLY A 70 -5.78 -21.36 14.22
C GLY A 70 -4.57 -20.42 14.11
N CYS A 71 -4.15 -20.08 12.89
CA CYS A 71 -3.09 -19.09 12.66
C CYS A 71 -3.52 -17.69 13.10
N GLY A 72 -4.77 -17.31 12.85
CA GLY A 72 -5.35 -16.06 13.33
C GLY A 72 -5.41 -15.99 14.85
N ALA A 73 -5.78 -17.09 15.50
CA ALA A 73 -5.82 -17.19 16.95
C ALA A 73 -4.42 -17.08 17.57
N LEU A 74 -3.42 -17.72 16.96
CA LEU A 74 -2.01 -17.54 17.35
C LEU A 74 -1.59 -16.07 17.25
N GLY A 75 -1.96 -15.38 16.16
CA GLY A 75 -1.72 -13.95 16.00
C GLY A 75 -2.40 -13.11 17.08
N GLY A 76 -3.66 -13.41 17.40
CA GLY A 76 -4.39 -12.76 18.50
C GLY A 76 -3.76 -12.99 19.87
N VAL A 77 -3.26 -14.19 20.17
CA VAL A 77 -2.50 -14.45 21.41
C VAL A 77 -1.23 -13.59 21.45
N ILE A 78 -0.47 -13.51 20.36
CA ILE A 78 0.74 -12.68 20.29
C ILE A 78 0.39 -11.21 20.54
N ASP A 79 -0.68 -10.73 19.92
CA ASP A 79 -1.16 -9.37 20.08
C ASP A 79 -1.53 -9.03 21.53
N ILE A 80 -2.39 -9.85 22.15
CA ILE A 80 -2.89 -9.67 23.52
C ILE A 80 -1.75 -9.65 24.56
N PHE A 81 -0.77 -10.54 24.43
CA PHE A 81 0.26 -10.73 25.46
C PHE A 81 1.56 -9.96 25.21
N PHE A 82 1.82 -9.55 23.97
CA PHE A 82 3.10 -8.93 23.61
C PHE A 82 2.98 -7.55 22.95
N VAL A 83 1.85 -7.21 22.32
CA VAL A 83 1.58 -5.86 21.81
C VAL A 83 0.94 -5.00 22.91
N GLY A 84 -0.25 -5.33 23.40
CA GLY A 84 -0.91 -4.60 24.49
C GLY A 84 -1.09 -3.10 24.22
N ALA A 85 -0.96 -2.25 25.25
CA ALA A 85 -1.00 -0.80 25.11
C ALA A 85 0.42 -0.18 25.01
N PRO A 86 0.57 1.01 24.42
CA PRO A 86 1.77 1.82 24.57
C PRO A 86 2.19 1.95 26.05
N GLY A 87 3.49 1.80 26.33
CA GLY A 87 4.05 1.79 27.70
C GLY A 87 4.07 0.42 28.39
N GLU A 88 3.14 -0.48 28.05
CA GLU A 88 3.09 -1.86 28.57
C GLU A 88 3.68 -2.89 27.59
N SER A 89 3.94 -2.46 26.35
CA SER A 89 4.25 -3.31 25.21
C SER A 89 5.67 -3.92 25.23
N LYS A 90 5.76 -5.26 25.25
CA LYS A 90 7.04 -5.97 25.12
C LYS A 90 7.61 -5.85 23.70
N LEU A 91 6.76 -5.98 22.68
CA LEU A 91 7.16 -5.77 21.29
C LEU A 91 7.43 -4.30 21.00
N GLY A 92 6.72 -3.38 21.67
CA GLY A 92 6.99 -1.95 21.63
C GLY A 92 8.43 -1.61 22.05
N ASN A 93 8.93 -2.21 23.13
CA ASN A 93 10.32 -2.05 23.56
C ASN A 93 11.32 -2.54 22.49
N LEU A 94 11.01 -3.64 21.81
CA LEU A 94 11.83 -4.17 20.73
C LEU A 94 11.83 -3.22 19.53
N THR A 95 10.68 -2.67 19.16
CA THR A 95 10.55 -1.76 18.02
C THR A 95 11.11 -0.37 18.30
N ASP A 96 11.06 0.10 19.54
CA ASP A 96 11.75 1.32 19.97
C ASP A 96 13.28 1.14 19.87
N ALA A 97 13.81 0.01 20.34
CA ALA A 97 15.24 -0.31 20.20
C ALA A 97 15.66 -0.50 18.73
N LEU A 98 14.76 -1.02 17.88
CA LEU A 98 14.97 -1.09 16.44
C LEU A 98 15.04 0.32 15.84
N ALA A 99 14.13 1.22 16.23
CA ALA A 99 14.11 2.59 15.76
C ALA A 99 15.41 3.32 16.11
N ASP A 100 15.87 3.20 17.35
CA ASP A 100 17.16 3.74 17.79
C ASP A 100 18.32 3.28 16.89
N LYS A 101 18.40 1.96 16.63
CA LYS A 101 19.44 1.38 15.77
C LYS A 101 19.35 1.90 14.34
N VAL A 102 18.15 1.96 13.78
CA VAL A 102 17.89 2.44 12.41
C VAL A 102 18.31 3.90 12.25
N VAL A 103 17.94 4.76 13.20
CA VAL A 103 18.33 6.19 13.19
C VAL A 103 19.84 6.33 13.28
N MET A 104 20.51 5.62 14.18
CA MET A 104 21.97 5.67 14.30
C MET A 104 22.67 5.16 13.03
N LEU A 105 22.21 4.06 12.43
CA LEU A 105 22.76 3.52 11.20
C LEU A 105 22.58 4.49 10.03
N PHE A 106 21.41 5.12 9.92
CA PHE A 106 21.15 6.13 8.91
C PHE A 106 22.07 7.34 9.11
N ALA A 107 22.17 7.87 10.33
CA ALA A 107 23.07 8.96 10.67
C ALA A 107 24.52 8.64 10.29
N LYS A 108 25.03 7.45 10.62
CA LYS A 108 26.38 7.01 10.22
C LYS A 108 26.55 7.01 8.70
N LYS A 109 25.58 6.47 7.95
CA LYS A 109 25.61 6.43 6.49
C LYS A 109 25.62 7.81 5.84
N VAL A 110 25.02 8.80 6.50
CA VAL A 110 24.95 10.18 5.99
C VAL A 110 26.00 11.11 6.63
N GLY A 111 27.05 10.57 7.24
CA GLY A 111 28.23 11.33 7.68
C GLY A 111 28.21 11.79 9.14
N TRP A 112 27.41 11.15 10.01
CA TRP A 112 27.49 11.40 11.45
C TRP A 112 28.82 10.87 12.01
N SER A 113 29.66 11.79 12.50
CA SER A 113 30.90 11.49 13.22
C SER A 113 30.74 11.83 14.70
N PRO A 114 30.44 10.85 15.57
CA PRO A 114 30.30 11.09 17.00
C PRO A 114 31.62 11.50 17.65
N ARG A 115 31.54 12.32 18.71
CA ARG A 115 32.67 12.57 19.60
C ARG A 115 32.97 11.33 20.43
N ALA A 116 34.20 11.20 20.90
CA ALA A 116 34.61 10.15 21.83
C ALA A 116 33.62 10.05 23.01
N GLY A 117 33.11 8.84 23.26
CA GLY A 117 32.10 8.55 24.31
C GLY A 117 30.64 8.79 23.91
N LYS A 118 30.36 9.22 22.66
CA LYS A 118 28.99 9.40 22.12
C LYS A 118 28.67 8.47 20.94
N GLU A 119 29.47 7.44 20.71
CA GLU A 119 29.37 6.53 19.56
C GLU A 119 28.05 5.77 19.51
N ASN A 120 27.46 5.52 20.69
CA ASN A 120 26.17 4.85 20.87
C ASN A 120 25.07 5.81 21.35
N SER A 121 25.28 7.13 21.23
CA SER A 121 24.30 8.13 21.68
C SER A 121 23.26 8.38 20.59
N VAL A 122 22.06 7.82 20.77
CA VAL A 122 20.90 8.07 19.88
C VAL A 122 20.58 9.57 19.83
N ALA A 123 20.61 10.26 20.99
CA ALA A 123 20.37 11.70 21.06
C ALA A 123 21.36 12.50 20.20
N SER A 124 22.64 12.08 20.16
CA SER A 124 23.65 12.73 19.33
C SER A 124 23.46 12.45 17.84
N ALA A 125 22.97 11.26 17.47
CA ALA A 125 22.64 10.92 16.09
C ALA A 125 21.44 11.74 15.59
N ILE A 126 20.36 11.79 16.38
CA ILE A 126 19.17 12.59 16.08
C ILE A 126 19.56 14.07 15.94
N GLY A 127 20.30 14.63 16.89
CA GLY A 127 20.69 16.04 16.83
C GLY A 127 21.62 16.39 15.66
N PHE A 128 22.31 15.41 15.07
CA PHE A 128 23.02 15.60 13.80
C PHE A 128 22.04 15.64 12.61
N LEU A 129 21.07 14.72 12.59
CA LEU A 129 20.05 14.65 11.53
C LEU A 129 19.13 15.88 11.53
N GLU A 130 18.65 16.32 12.70
CA GLU A 130 17.84 17.54 12.88
C GLU A 130 18.54 18.79 12.29
N LYS A 131 19.87 18.86 12.40
CA LYS A 131 20.66 19.96 11.81
C LYS A 131 20.90 19.81 10.32
N LYS A 132 21.04 18.57 9.84
CA LYS A 132 21.36 18.26 8.46
C LYS A 132 20.13 18.36 7.55
N TYR A 133 18.97 17.93 8.05
CA TYR A 133 17.70 17.86 7.32
C TYR A 133 16.70 18.85 7.92
N ARG A 134 17.07 20.13 7.88
CA ARG A 134 16.19 21.20 8.33
C ARG A 134 15.02 21.35 7.36
N VAL A 135 13.90 21.81 7.88
CA VAL A 135 12.68 22.09 7.12
C VAL A 135 12.00 23.31 7.72
N ASN A 136 11.19 24.00 6.94
CA ASN A 136 10.49 25.21 7.35
C ASN A 136 9.14 24.97 8.03
N TYR A 137 8.69 23.72 8.07
CA TYR A 137 7.38 23.33 8.59
C TYR A 137 7.41 22.61 9.96
N ASP A 138 8.53 22.74 10.68
CA ASP A 138 8.79 22.10 11.98
C ASP A 138 8.37 23.00 13.17
N GLN A 139 7.27 23.74 13.04
CA GLN A 139 6.74 24.52 14.15
C GLN A 139 6.17 23.59 15.24
N ALA A 140 6.83 23.53 16.39
CA ALA A 140 6.46 22.61 17.47
C ALA A 140 5.47 23.16 18.52
N THR A 141 5.02 24.42 18.39
CA THR A 141 4.14 25.07 19.39
C THR A 141 3.18 26.06 18.74
N THR A 142 2.03 26.33 19.39
CA THR A 142 1.08 27.39 19.01
C THR A 142 1.78 28.73 18.75
N LYS A 143 2.74 29.11 19.60
CA LYS A 143 3.51 30.35 19.43
C LYS A 143 4.36 30.34 18.16
N ALA A 144 5.03 29.21 17.87
CA ALA A 144 5.82 29.05 16.66
C ALA A 144 4.93 29.06 15.39
N ALA A 145 3.68 28.60 15.50
CA ALA A 145 2.67 28.66 14.45
C ALA A 145 1.92 30.01 14.37
N GLY A 146 2.42 31.06 15.05
CA GLY A 146 1.81 32.39 15.01
C GLY A 146 0.42 32.49 15.67
N GLY A 147 0.06 31.53 16.53
CA GLY A 147 -1.26 31.45 17.18
C GLY A 147 -2.38 30.89 16.30
N ALA A 148 -2.09 30.51 15.05
CA ALA A 148 -3.11 30.06 14.09
C ALA A 148 -3.60 28.63 14.35
N VAL A 149 -2.79 27.81 15.02
CA VAL A 149 -3.07 26.41 15.29
C VAL A 149 -2.71 26.11 16.73
N ASP A 150 -3.65 25.56 17.50
CA ASP A 150 -3.37 25.09 18.85
C ASP A 150 -2.59 23.78 18.79
N MET A 151 -1.35 23.76 19.26
CA MET A 151 -0.48 22.58 19.28
C MET A 151 0.63 22.72 20.33
N TRP A 152 1.17 21.58 20.73
CA TRP A 152 2.33 21.51 21.61
C TRP A 152 3.39 20.54 21.07
N THR A 153 4.52 20.45 21.76
CA THR A 153 5.64 19.60 21.31
C THR A 153 5.28 18.13 21.16
N LYS A 154 4.23 17.65 21.86
CA LYS A 154 3.82 16.24 21.80
C LYS A 154 2.93 15.87 20.61
N ASP A 155 2.23 16.82 19.99
CA ASP A 155 1.21 16.55 18.96
C ASP A 155 1.52 17.20 17.61
N HIS A 156 2.56 18.04 17.51
CA HIS A 156 2.90 18.72 16.27
C HIS A 156 3.21 17.75 15.11
N HIS A 157 3.85 16.60 15.35
CA HIS A 157 4.05 15.58 14.29
C HIS A 157 2.71 15.07 13.74
N MET A 158 1.67 14.96 14.57
CA MET A 158 0.31 14.56 14.17
C MET A 158 -0.42 15.66 13.42
N LYS A 159 -0.23 16.91 13.84
CA LYS A 159 -0.93 18.06 13.26
C LYS A 159 -0.29 18.57 11.98
N SER A 160 1.04 18.59 11.91
CA SER A 160 1.77 19.07 10.74
C SER A 160 1.87 17.97 9.69
N LEU A 161 1.18 18.16 8.56
CA LEU A 161 1.01 17.13 7.54
C LEU A 161 2.34 16.62 6.98
N ALA A 162 3.34 17.50 6.90
CA ALA A 162 4.64 17.15 6.36
C ALA A 162 5.44 16.16 7.22
N HIS A 163 5.03 15.87 8.48
CA HIS A 163 5.64 14.84 9.33
C HIS A 163 4.98 13.45 9.18
N SER A 164 3.93 13.32 8.37
CA SER A 164 3.32 12.03 8.07
C SER A 164 4.21 11.18 7.17
N SER A 165 4.32 9.89 7.48
CA SER A 165 5.21 8.95 6.77
C SER A 165 4.56 8.30 5.55
N ASP A 166 3.91 9.11 4.71
CA ASP A 166 3.15 8.68 3.53
C ASP A 166 3.23 9.68 2.37
N ILE A 167 2.49 9.40 1.30
CA ILE A 167 2.48 10.22 0.09
C ILE A 167 1.85 11.61 0.30
N ILE A 168 0.93 11.75 1.27
CA ILE A 168 0.30 13.03 1.60
C ILE A 168 1.34 13.89 2.32
N GLY A 169 2.06 13.30 3.28
CA GLY A 169 3.16 13.99 3.96
C GLY A 169 4.29 14.40 3.01
N LEU A 170 4.65 13.55 2.04
CA LEU A 170 5.62 13.90 1.00
C LEU A 170 5.12 15.08 0.15
N PHE A 171 3.87 15.04 -0.29
CA PHE A 171 3.27 16.11 -1.08
C PHE A 171 3.31 17.45 -0.34
N PHE A 172 2.84 17.48 0.90
CA PHE A 172 2.84 18.71 1.70
C PHE A 172 4.26 19.17 2.03
N SER A 173 5.18 18.27 2.36
CA SER A 173 6.58 18.63 2.58
C SER A 173 7.19 19.36 1.37
N ILE A 174 6.98 18.85 0.16
CA ILE A 174 7.48 19.49 -1.06
C ILE A 174 6.78 20.83 -1.26
N LEU A 175 5.44 20.86 -1.18
CA LEU A 175 4.64 22.07 -1.37
C LEU A 175 5.05 23.17 -0.39
N ASN A 176 5.16 22.85 0.90
CA ASN A 176 5.51 23.77 1.97
C ASN A 176 6.92 24.35 1.81
N GLN A 177 7.87 23.55 1.32
CA GLN A 177 9.21 24.05 0.98
C GLN A 177 9.20 24.95 -0.27
N PHE A 178 8.33 24.68 -1.26
CA PHE A 178 8.19 25.56 -2.44
C PHE A 178 7.54 26.90 -2.10
N THR A 179 6.51 26.89 -1.25
CA THR A 179 5.70 28.08 -0.96
C THR A 179 6.15 28.82 0.29
N SER A 180 7.20 28.37 0.97
CA SER A 180 7.61 28.89 2.29
C SER A 180 6.42 28.97 3.26
N SER A 181 5.70 27.85 3.39
CA SER A 181 4.53 27.73 4.24
C SER A 181 4.60 26.49 5.13
N SER A 182 3.63 26.32 6.02
CA SER A 182 3.44 25.10 6.81
C SER A 182 1.95 24.77 6.84
N THR A 183 1.58 23.51 6.58
CA THR A 183 0.19 23.08 6.54
C THR A 183 -0.13 22.08 7.65
N PHE A 184 -1.20 22.36 8.39
CA PHE A 184 -1.63 21.60 9.56
C PHE A 184 -3.07 21.11 9.42
N ILE A 185 -3.40 19.98 10.07
CA ILE A 185 -4.76 19.58 10.39
C ILE A 185 -5.08 20.02 11.81
N SER A 186 -6.16 20.79 11.98
CA SER A 186 -6.70 21.15 13.29
C SER A 186 -8.19 21.38 13.21
N ASN A 187 -8.94 20.83 14.17
CA ASN A 187 -10.41 20.95 14.27
C ASN A 187 -11.12 20.60 12.94
N GLY A 188 -10.70 19.50 12.30
CA GLY A 188 -11.26 19.05 11.03
C GLY A 188 -10.90 19.87 9.80
N LYS A 189 -9.98 20.85 9.91
CA LYS A 189 -9.64 21.78 8.83
C LYS A 189 -8.15 21.75 8.51
N LEU A 190 -7.85 22.03 7.24
CA LEU A 190 -6.50 22.36 6.80
C LEU A 190 -6.22 23.84 7.07
N ILE A 191 -5.16 24.11 7.82
CA ILE A 191 -4.70 25.46 8.15
C ILE A 191 -3.29 25.60 7.59
N THR A 192 -3.09 26.54 6.66
CA THR A 192 -1.77 26.85 6.11
C THR A 192 -1.33 28.22 6.61
N ILE A 193 -0.11 28.30 7.11
CA ILE A 193 0.52 29.55 7.56
C ILE A 193 1.79 29.81 6.73
N ASN A 194 2.19 31.07 6.65
CA ASN A 194 3.52 31.40 6.14
C ASN A 194 4.58 30.97 7.15
N SER A 195 5.69 30.44 6.67
CA SER A 195 6.84 30.04 7.48
C SER A 195 8.10 30.77 7.02
N ASP A 196 9.22 30.50 7.69
CA ASP A 196 10.51 31.08 7.32
C ASP A 196 10.83 30.76 5.86
N THR A 197 11.44 31.73 5.17
CA THR A 197 11.85 31.54 3.78
C THR A 197 12.79 30.36 3.69
N TYR A 198 12.43 29.39 2.84
CA TYR A 198 13.17 28.15 2.67
C TYR A 198 13.43 27.91 1.20
N GLU A 199 14.70 27.76 0.82
CA GLU A 199 15.07 27.52 -0.56
C GLU A 199 15.29 26.02 -0.78
N LEU A 200 14.45 25.42 -1.63
CA LEU A 200 14.67 24.07 -2.15
C LEU A 200 15.94 24.04 -2.99
N GLN A 201 16.88 23.20 -2.58
CA GLN A 201 18.11 22.95 -3.33
C GLN A 201 17.81 22.25 -4.66
N GLY A 202 18.49 22.65 -5.73
CA GLY A 202 18.36 22.03 -7.06
C GLY A 202 18.42 23.05 -8.20
N GLY A 203 19.18 22.75 -9.25
CA GLY A 203 19.39 23.64 -10.40
C GLY A 203 18.21 23.72 -11.38
N ASN A 204 17.23 22.81 -11.26
CA ASN A 204 16.00 22.80 -12.04
C ASN A 204 14.83 22.20 -11.23
N PHE A 205 13.62 22.28 -11.78
CA PHE A 205 12.40 21.81 -11.12
C PHE A 205 12.50 20.34 -10.65
N ILE A 206 12.93 19.41 -11.51
CA ILE A 206 13.05 17.99 -11.18
C ILE A 206 14.04 17.76 -10.04
N SER A 207 15.20 18.42 -10.09
CA SER A 207 16.21 18.34 -9.02
C SER A 207 15.70 18.90 -7.69
N LYS A 208 14.88 19.95 -7.70
CA LYS A 208 14.23 20.50 -6.49
C LYS A 208 13.26 19.50 -5.86
N ILE A 209 12.47 18.80 -6.68
CA ILE A 209 11.57 17.74 -6.21
C ILE A 209 12.37 16.60 -5.57
N PHE A 210 13.45 16.15 -6.22
CA PHE A 210 14.32 15.11 -5.68
C PHE A 210 14.98 15.53 -4.36
N CYS A 211 15.60 16.70 -4.31
CA CYS A 211 16.24 17.23 -3.10
C CYS A 211 15.23 17.42 -1.97
N GLY A 212 14.03 17.95 -2.26
CA GLY A 212 12.95 18.07 -1.29
C GLY A 212 12.51 16.71 -0.74
N THR A 213 12.38 15.69 -1.59
CA THR A 213 12.05 14.31 -1.19
C THR A 213 13.13 13.70 -0.29
N VAL A 214 14.41 13.87 -0.65
CA VAL A 214 15.54 13.38 0.16
C VAL A 214 15.62 14.11 1.50
N ASN A 215 15.40 15.43 1.51
CA ASN A 215 15.40 16.24 2.72
C ASN A 215 14.27 15.84 3.66
N TRP A 216 13.05 15.68 3.12
CA TRP A 216 11.90 15.17 3.85
C TRP A 216 12.15 13.79 4.48
N PHE A 217 12.69 12.84 3.70
CA PHE A 217 13.02 11.52 4.21
C PHE A 217 14.05 11.61 5.35
N GLY A 218 15.08 12.46 5.20
CA GLY A 218 16.08 12.69 6.22
C GLY A 218 15.51 13.32 7.50
N HIS A 219 14.53 14.21 7.36
CA HIS A 219 13.82 14.84 8.47
C HIS A 219 12.90 13.85 9.20
N LEU A 220 12.10 13.05 8.50
CA LEU A 220 11.33 11.97 9.14
C LEU A 220 12.23 10.98 9.90
N MET A 221 13.44 10.71 9.36
CA MET A 221 14.42 9.87 10.04
C MET A 221 15.01 10.51 11.29
N SER A 222 15.07 11.85 11.42
CA SER A 222 15.43 12.47 12.70
C SER A 222 14.34 12.27 13.75
N ASP A 223 13.07 12.35 13.33
CA ASP A 223 11.92 12.31 14.22
C ASP A 223 11.51 10.88 14.62
N PHE A 224 11.94 9.87 13.86
CA PHE A 224 11.49 8.49 14.00
C PHE A 224 11.69 7.92 15.42
N ALA A 225 12.82 8.22 16.06
CA ALA A 225 13.15 7.74 17.40
C ALA A 225 12.91 8.76 18.52
N GLY A 226 12.20 9.87 18.25
CA GLY A 226 12.06 11.00 19.15
C GLY A 226 13.05 12.13 18.85
N SER A 227 13.00 13.18 19.67
CA SER A 227 13.88 14.34 19.53
C SER A 227 15.18 14.19 20.33
N SER A 228 16.23 14.89 19.91
CA SER A 228 17.52 14.92 20.60
C SER A 228 17.39 15.33 22.07
N GLY A 229 16.53 16.32 22.36
CA GLY A 229 16.25 16.80 23.71
C GLY A 229 15.53 15.75 24.58
N SER A 230 14.57 15.01 24.03
CA SER A 230 13.87 13.96 24.79
C SER A 230 14.80 12.80 25.11
N ARG A 231 15.56 12.33 24.11
CA ARG A 231 16.49 11.20 24.26
C ARG A 231 17.67 11.56 25.15
N GLY A 232 18.12 12.81 25.13
CA GLY A 232 19.16 13.32 26.03
C GLY A 232 18.77 13.27 27.51
N ASN A 233 17.47 13.31 27.80
CA ASN A 233 16.90 13.20 29.16
C ASN A 233 16.39 11.78 29.48
N ALA A 234 16.87 10.76 28.77
CA ALA A 234 16.45 9.36 28.93
C ALA A 234 14.94 9.11 28.77
N LYS A 235 14.22 9.99 28.04
CA LYS A 235 12.79 9.81 27.72
C LYS A 235 12.63 9.14 26.34
N ARG A 236 11.47 8.54 26.09
CA ARG A 236 11.12 7.93 24.78
C ARG A 236 11.01 8.95 23.65
N GLY A 237 10.47 10.15 23.96
CA GLY A 237 10.16 11.18 22.96
C GLY A 237 9.00 10.81 22.02
N MET A 238 8.55 11.75 21.20
CA MET A 238 7.49 11.52 20.21
C MET A 238 8.08 11.01 18.90
N GLY A 239 7.60 9.87 18.42
CA GLY A 239 7.96 9.36 17.10
C GLY A 239 7.16 10.05 16.00
N ILE A 240 7.39 9.64 14.76
CA ILE A 240 6.56 10.07 13.63
C ILE A 240 5.20 9.37 13.62
N VAL A 241 4.26 9.97 12.92
CA VAL A 241 2.90 9.45 12.75
C VAL A 241 2.92 8.19 11.86
N MET A 242 2.06 7.23 12.17
CA MET A 242 1.83 6.09 11.27
C MET A 242 1.31 6.58 9.92
N PRO A 243 1.66 5.93 8.80
CA PRO A 243 1.15 6.31 7.48
C PRO A 243 -0.37 6.46 7.47
N PHE A 244 -0.87 7.58 6.95
CA PHE A 244 -2.29 7.97 6.84
C PHE A 244 -3.04 8.19 8.16
N TYR A 245 -2.37 8.08 9.31
CA TYR A 245 -3.04 8.23 10.61
C TYR A 245 -3.40 9.69 10.90
N GLU A 246 -2.67 10.67 10.34
CA GLU A 246 -2.98 12.10 10.42
C GLU A 246 -4.37 12.46 9.89
N LEU A 247 -4.90 11.69 8.94
CA LEU A 247 -6.23 11.91 8.38
C LEU A 247 -7.35 11.72 9.40
N LEU A 248 -7.09 11.00 10.50
CA LEU A 248 -8.04 10.93 11.62
C LEU A 248 -8.29 12.30 12.25
N GLY A 249 -7.36 13.25 12.11
CA GLY A 249 -7.56 14.65 12.52
C GLY A 249 -8.69 15.37 11.75
N LEU A 250 -9.15 14.81 10.62
CA LEU A 250 -10.32 15.30 9.87
C LEU A 250 -11.65 14.74 10.40
N CYS A 251 -11.60 13.73 11.26
CA CYS A 251 -12.80 13.03 11.76
C CYS A 251 -13.42 13.73 12.99
N GLU A 252 -14.05 14.89 12.76
CA GLU A 252 -14.77 15.69 13.77
C GLU A 252 -16.19 15.14 14.08
N PHE A 253 -16.32 13.82 14.23
CA PHE A 253 -17.58 13.16 14.53
C PHE A 253 -17.45 12.14 15.66
N GLY A 254 -18.60 11.73 16.19
CA GLY A 254 -18.69 10.81 17.32
C GLY A 254 -18.73 11.51 18.68
N LYS A 255 -19.10 10.76 19.70
CA LYS A 255 -19.21 11.22 21.09
C LYS A 255 -18.67 10.13 22.01
N PHE A 256 -17.36 9.95 21.97
CA PHE A 256 -16.63 8.89 22.66
C PHE A 256 -16.30 9.31 24.10
N SER A 257 -16.74 8.51 25.07
CA SER A 257 -16.47 8.78 26.48
C SER A 257 -15.00 8.52 26.82
N ASP A 258 -14.37 9.44 27.54
CA ASP A 258 -13.02 9.24 28.08
C ASP A 258 -12.99 8.56 29.46
N GLY A 259 -14.11 7.96 29.87
CA GLY A 259 -14.28 7.32 31.18
C GLY A 259 -14.58 8.31 32.32
N ASN A 260 -14.31 9.61 32.14
CA ASN A 260 -14.47 10.65 33.16
C ASN A 260 -15.68 11.56 32.90
N GLY A 261 -16.61 11.13 32.06
CA GLY A 261 -17.83 11.87 31.73
C GLY A 261 -17.67 12.89 30.59
N ASN A 262 -16.45 13.12 30.09
CA ASN A 262 -16.26 13.97 28.92
C ASN A 262 -16.44 13.17 27.64
N LYS A 263 -17.05 13.80 26.64
CA LYS A 263 -17.28 13.20 25.32
C LYS A 263 -16.40 13.89 24.30
N GLN A 264 -15.67 13.08 23.52
CA GLN A 264 -14.66 13.53 22.58
C GLN A 264 -15.00 13.02 21.18
N VAL A 265 -14.62 13.79 20.16
CA VAL A 265 -14.70 13.36 18.76
C VAL A 265 -13.53 12.43 18.42
N LEU A 266 -13.64 11.69 17.32
CA LEU A 266 -12.61 10.73 16.90
C LEU A 266 -11.23 11.39 16.71
N ALA A 267 -11.18 12.58 16.09
CA ALA A 267 -9.96 13.33 15.89
C ALA A 267 -9.17 13.58 17.20
N MET A 268 -9.88 13.92 18.28
CA MET A 268 -9.27 14.17 19.58
C MET A 268 -8.79 12.87 20.25
N ILE A 269 -9.56 11.78 20.14
CA ILE A 269 -9.11 10.46 20.62
C ILE A 269 -7.85 10.00 19.89
N ALA A 270 -7.81 10.12 18.55
CA ALA A 270 -6.66 9.74 17.74
C ALA A 270 -5.41 10.58 18.08
N THR A 271 -5.57 11.88 18.26
CA THR A 271 -4.48 12.78 18.67
C THR A 271 -3.96 12.40 20.06
N ARG A 272 -4.85 12.13 21.03
CA ARG A 272 -4.47 11.70 22.37
C ARG A 272 -3.76 10.34 22.36
N ALA A 273 -4.28 9.37 21.61
CA ALA A 273 -3.64 8.07 21.45
C ALA A 273 -2.20 8.22 20.92
N PHE A 274 -2.00 9.07 19.90
CA PHE A 274 -0.66 9.38 19.41
C PHE A 274 0.24 9.95 20.53
N THR A 275 -0.26 10.88 21.35
CA THR A 275 0.51 11.44 22.47
C THR A 275 0.84 10.44 23.58
N GLU A 276 0.09 9.34 23.70
CA GLU A 276 0.38 8.22 24.60
C GLU A 276 1.38 7.21 24.00
N GLY A 277 1.87 7.45 22.78
CA GLY A 277 2.89 6.62 22.13
C GLY A 277 2.37 5.69 21.03
N TYR A 278 1.13 5.89 20.58
CA TYR A 278 0.54 5.21 19.42
C TYR A 278 1.12 5.78 18.09
N ASP A 279 2.44 5.70 17.96
CA ASP A 279 3.22 6.25 16.85
C ASP A 279 3.74 5.14 15.90
N ALA A 280 4.50 5.51 14.87
CA ALA A 280 5.00 4.55 13.88
C ALA A 280 5.83 3.40 14.48
N ARG A 281 6.52 3.61 15.61
CA ARG A 281 7.28 2.55 16.30
C ARG A 281 6.34 1.53 16.90
N PHE A 282 5.26 1.98 17.54
CA PHE A 282 4.21 1.10 18.04
C PHE A 282 3.45 0.42 16.88
N GLY A 283 3.27 1.12 15.75
CA GLY A 283 2.79 0.53 14.49
C GLY A 283 3.62 -0.67 14.02
N LEU A 284 4.94 -0.62 14.16
CA LEU A 284 5.80 -1.79 13.88
C LEU A 284 5.52 -2.95 14.84
N ALA A 285 5.24 -2.68 16.11
CA ALA A 285 4.93 -3.73 17.08
C ALA A 285 3.60 -4.40 16.74
N MET A 286 2.58 -3.60 16.43
CA MET A 286 1.26 -4.04 15.95
C MET A 286 1.35 -4.87 14.65
N ALA A 287 2.32 -4.59 13.78
CA ALA A 287 2.50 -5.33 12.53
C ALA A 287 3.02 -6.76 12.73
N ILE A 288 3.74 -7.05 13.83
CA ILE A 288 4.35 -8.38 14.08
C ILE A 288 3.31 -9.51 14.11
N PRO A 289 2.23 -9.48 14.91
CA PRO A 289 1.23 -10.53 14.92
C PRO A 289 0.52 -10.69 13.55
N VAL A 290 0.34 -9.60 12.82
CA VAL A 290 -0.24 -9.61 11.46
C VAL A 290 0.68 -10.34 10.48
N VAL A 291 1.99 -10.06 10.52
CA VAL A 291 2.98 -10.74 9.66
C VAL A 291 3.05 -12.22 9.98
N ILE A 292 3.13 -12.59 11.25
CA ILE A 292 3.18 -14.01 11.68
C ILE A 292 1.93 -14.74 11.19
N THR A 293 0.74 -14.17 11.39
CA THR A 293 -0.52 -14.74 10.90
C THR A 293 -0.50 -14.98 9.39
N ASN A 294 -0.12 -13.96 8.62
CA ASN A 294 -0.08 -14.05 7.16
C ASN A 294 0.96 -15.04 6.63
N LEU A 295 2.13 -15.14 7.29
CA LEU A 295 3.19 -16.09 6.92
C LEU A 295 2.82 -17.53 7.27
N MET A 296 2.27 -17.76 8.46
CA MET A 296 1.85 -19.10 8.90
C MET A 296 0.74 -19.66 8.01
N ILE A 297 -0.25 -18.84 7.63
CA ILE A 297 -1.31 -19.25 6.70
C ILE A 297 -0.71 -19.67 5.35
N ARG A 298 0.19 -18.87 4.80
CA ARG A 298 0.85 -19.17 3.51
C ARG A 298 1.69 -20.42 3.56
N LEU A 299 2.47 -20.59 4.64
CA LEU A 299 3.29 -21.77 4.88
C LEU A 299 2.42 -23.02 4.94
N MET A 300 1.38 -23.02 5.78
CA MET A 300 0.51 -24.17 5.96
C MET A 300 -0.26 -24.49 4.67
N TRP A 301 -0.75 -23.48 3.96
CA TRP A 301 -1.39 -23.65 2.66
C TRP A 301 -0.43 -24.30 1.63
N GLY A 302 0.82 -23.82 1.54
CA GLY A 302 1.84 -24.37 0.64
C GLY A 302 2.20 -25.81 0.99
N VAL A 303 2.42 -26.10 2.27
CA VAL A 303 2.70 -27.46 2.80
C VAL A 303 1.57 -28.42 2.43
N ARG A 304 0.31 -28.02 2.61
CA ARG A 304 -0.84 -28.85 2.24
C ARG A 304 -0.88 -29.13 0.74
N ARG A 305 -0.65 -28.13 -0.10
CA ARG A 305 -0.62 -28.34 -1.55
C ARG A 305 0.46 -29.30 -2.00
N PHE A 306 1.63 -29.22 -1.40
CA PHE A 306 2.72 -30.11 -1.75
C PHE A 306 2.49 -31.55 -1.26
N PHE A 307 2.17 -31.73 0.03
CA PHE A 307 2.11 -33.07 0.62
C PHE A 307 0.74 -33.75 0.47
N GLN A 308 -0.36 -33.03 0.68
CA GLN A 308 -1.71 -33.62 0.65
C GLN A 308 -2.22 -33.76 -0.79
N TYR A 309 -2.07 -32.71 -1.59
CA TYR A 309 -2.57 -32.71 -2.98
C TYR A 309 -1.50 -33.09 -4.02
N LYS A 310 -0.27 -33.37 -3.58
CA LYS A 310 0.85 -33.82 -4.44
C LYS A 310 1.10 -32.90 -5.64
N LYS A 311 0.90 -31.58 -5.46
CA LYS A 311 1.11 -30.60 -6.53
C LYS A 311 2.61 -30.31 -6.73
N PRO A 312 3.02 -29.93 -7.96
CA PRO A 312 4.38 -29.46 -8.22
C PRO A 312 4.73 -28.25 -7.36
N LEU A 313 5.98 -28.12 -6.92
CA LEU A 313 6.43 -27.04 -6.02
C LEU A 313 6.12 -25.63 -6.56
N LYS A 314 6.14 -25.45 -7.88
CA LYS A 314 5.77 -24.20 -8.55
C LYS A 314 4.31 -23.78 -8.27
N GLU A 315 3.39 -24.75 -8.16
CA GLU A 315 1.97 -24.50 -7.84
C GLU A 315 1.71 -24.34 -6.33
N CYS A 316 2.74 -24.49 -5.49
CA CYS A 316 2.66 -24.32 -4.05
C CYS A 316 3.17 -22.95 -3.59
N ILE A 317 3.56 -22.08 -4.53
CA ILE A 317 4.01 -20.71 -4.21
C ILE A 317 2.76 -19.88 -3.85
N PRO A 318 2.71 -19.31 -2.63
CA PRO A 318 1.52 -18.65 -2.12
C PRO A 318 1.33 -17.27 -2.75
N THR A 319 0.69 -17.23 -3.92
CA THR A 319 0.36 -15.99 -4.64
C THR A 319 -1.10 -15.57 -4.43
N ASN A 320 -1.41 -14.29 -4.66
CA ASN A 320 -2.79 -13.77 -4.57
C ASN A 320 -3.72 -14.33 -5.66
N SER A 321 -3.20 -15.09 -6.63
CA SER A 321 -4.01 -15.73 -7.67
C SER A 321 -4.91 -16.83 -7.12
N HIS A 322 -4.55 -17.43 -5.97
CA HIS A 322 -5.26 -18.57 -5.40
C HIS A 322 -6.47 -18.13 -4.57
N PRO A 323 -7.72 -18.45 -5.01
CA PRO A 323 -8.93 -18.00 -4.31
C PRO A 323 -9.04 -18.57 -2.91
N ASP A 324 -8.68 -19.84 -2.72
CA ASP A 324 -8.65 -20.52 -1.44
C ASP A 324 -7.67 -19.85 -0.46
N LEU A 325 -6.47 -19.49 -0.91
CA LEU A 325 -5.51 -18.76 -0.08
C LEU A 325 -6.04 -17.38 0.33
N ARG A 326 -6.68 -16.64 -0.58
CA ARG A 326 -7.26 -15.32 -0.24
C ARG A 326 -8.31 -15.42 0.86
N VAL A 327 -9.19 -16.42 0.77
CA VAL A 327 -10.20 -16.69 1.81
C VAL A 327 -9.56 -17.07 3.14
N MET A 328 -8.57 -17.97 3.14
CA MET A 328 -7.84 -18.32 4.37
C MET A 328 -7.23 -17.09 5.05
N LEU A 329 -6.68 -16.15 4.27
CA LEU A 329 -6.12 -14.92 4.81
C LEU A 329 -7.17 -14.00 5.42
N ILE A 330 -8.35 -13.89 4.80
CA ILE A 330 -9.47 -13.13 5.37
C ILE A 330 -9.89 -13.75 6.71
N ILE A 331 -10.07 -15.07 6.75
CA ILE A 331 -10.48 -15.79 7.96
C ILE A 331 -9.45 -15.61 9.07
N GLY A 332 -8.16 -15.84 8.80
CA GLY A 332 -7.13 -15.71 9.83
C GLY A 332 -6.94 -14.28 10.34
N ASN A 333 -6.91 -13.27 9.46
CA ASN A 333 -6.83 -11.88 9.91
C ASN A 333 -8.13 -11.45 10.64
N GLY A 334 -9.28 -11.99 10.23
CA GLY A 334 -10.56 -11.76 10.91
C GLY A 334 -10.58 -12.35 12.33
N THR A 335 -10.09 -13.57 12.52
CA THR A 335 -9.94 -14.18 13.85
C THR A 335 -9.02 -13.36 14.74
N LEU A 336 -7.89 -12.89 14.22
CA LEU A 336 -6.99 -12.00 14.95
C LEU A 336 -7.72 -10.71 15.37
N CYS A 337 -8.44 -10.04 14.46
CA CYS A 337 -9.17 -8.80 14.77
C CYS A 337 -10.27 -9.01 15.82
N VAL A 338 -10.96 -10.15 15.79
CA VAL A 338 -11.97 -10.49 16.82
C VAL A 338 -11.32 -10.62 18.19
N MET A 339 -10.18 -11.30 18.29
CA MET A 339 -9.46 -11.45 19.55
C MET A 339 -8.92 -10.11 20.08
N ASP A 340 -8.30 -9.32 19.21
CA ASP A 340 -7.84 -7.95 19.51
C ASP A 340 -9.00 -7.07 20.01
N GLY A 341 -10.11 -7.02 19.26
CA GLY A 341 -11.28 -6.22 19.63
C GLY A 341 -11.93 -6.65 20.95
N ILE A 342 -11.95 -7.96 21.26
CA ILE A 342 -12.43 -8.47 22.55
C ILE A 342 -11.48 -8.05 23.67
N ASP A 343 -10.16 -8.18 23.49
CA ASP A 343 -9.17 -7.80 24.52
C ASP A 343 -9.22 -6.30 24.81
N ALA A 344 -9.21 -5.46 23.76
CA ALA A 344 -9.35 -4.02 23.88
C ALA A 344 -10.69 -3.65 24.54
N GLY A 345 -11.78 -4.31 24.16
CA GLY A 345 -13.11 -4.11 24.74
C GLY A 345 -13.16 -4.41 26.24
N ILE A 346 -12.63 -5.57 26.66
CA ILE A 346 -12.61 -5.99 28.07
C ILE A 346 -11.70 -5.08 28.91
N LYS A 347 -10.47 -4.81 28.44
CA LYS A 347 -9.47 -4.05 29.22
C LYS A 347 -9.75 -2.56 29.28
N SER A 348 -10.50 -2.00 28.32
CA SER A 348 -10.82 -0.58 28.30
C SER A 348 -11.87 -0.16 29.32
N GLY A 349 -12.69 -1.08 29.84
CA GLY A 349 -13.69 -0.78 30.86
C GLY A 349 -14.71 0.31 30.46
N GLY A 350 -14.89 0.57 29.16
CA GLY A 350 -15.76 1.63 28.65
C GLY A 350 -15.09 2.99 28.40
N ASN A 351 -13.79 3.13 28.66
CA ASN A 351 -12.99 4.28 28.22
C ASN A 351 -12.57 4.10 26.76
N TYR A 352 -13.06 4.96 25.87
CA TYR A 352 -12.76 4.86 24.44
C TYR A 352 -11.30 5.18 24.10
N LEU A 353 -10.62 6.02 24.88
CA LEU A 353 -9.19 6.24 24.66
C LEU A 353 -8.41 4.96 24.95
N ASP A 354 -8.70 4.31 26.09
CA ASP A 354 -8.04 3.06 26.47
C ASP A 354 -8.37 1.91 25.50
N PHE A 355 -9.59 1.90 24.96
CA PHE A 355 -9.96 1.00 23.88
C PHE A 355 -9.10 1.25 22.63
N PHE A 356 -9.00 2.52 22.21
CA PHE A 356 -8.33 2.88 20.97
C PHE A 356 -6.81 2.64 21.02
N ILE A 357 -6.14 2.96 22.15
CA ILE A 357 -4.69 2.71 22.29
C ILE A 357 -4.33 1.22 22.36
N ARG A 358 -5.29 0.36 22.72
CA ARG A 358 -5.12 -1.09 22.78
C ARG A 358 -5.44 -1.79 21.46
N LEU A 359 -6.30 -1.19 20.65
CA LEU A 359 -6.72 -1.74 19.36
C LEU A 359 -5.53 -1.86 18.42
N ASN A 360 -5.38 -2.99 17.72
CA ASN A 360 -4.36 -3.16 16.70
C ASN A 360 -4.83 -2.59 15.33
N ILE A 361 -4.66 -1.29 15.09
CA ILE A 361 -5.15 -0.66 13.85
C ILE A 361 -4.52 -1.25 12.58
N ILE A 362 -3.31 -1.82 12.66
CA ILE A 362 -2.63 -2.45 11.53
C ILE A 362 -3.34 -3.76 11.14
N ALA A 363 -3.79 -4.53 12.12
CA ALA A 363 -4.60 -5.73 11.90
C ALA A 363 -5.94 -5.40 11.25
N TRP A 364 -6.66 -4.43 11.79
CA TRP A 364 -7.95 -3.98 11.23
C TRP A 364 -7.80 -3.45 9.82
N PHE A 365 -6.79 -2.59 9.58
CA PHE A 365 -6.49 -2.09 8.25
C PHE A 365 -6.19 -3.22 7.26
N ARG A 366 -5.38 -4.20 7.67
CA ARG A 366 -5.06 -5.37 6.84
C ARG A 366 -6.31 -6.20 6.54
N PHE A 367 -7.14 -6.48 7.53
CA PHE A 367 -8.38 -7.24 7.36
C PHE A 367 -9.35 -6.53 6.41
N VAL A 368 -9.62 -5.24 6.63
CA VAL A 368 -10.47 -4.43 5.74
C VAL A 368 -9.93 -4.42 4.32
N THR A 369 -8.62 -4.23 4.13
CA THR A 369 -8.01 -4.25 2.80
C THR A 369 -8.19 -5.60 2.10
N LEU A 370 -8.06 -6.72 2.82
CA LEU A 370 -8.28 -8.06 2.27
C LEU A 370 -9.74 -8.27 1.86
N VAL A 371 -10.69 -7.87 2.72
CA VAL A 371 -12.12 -7.96 2.45
C VAL A 371 -12.51 -7.10 1.24
N VAL A 372 -12.07 -5.84 1.21
CA VAL A 372 -12.36 -4.92 0.10
C VAL A 372 -11.79 -5.46 -1.21
N LYS A 373 -10.53 -5.93 -1.23
CA LYS A 373 -9.93 -6.56 -2.41
C LYS A 373 -10.74 -7.76 -2.89
N GLU A 374 -11.14 -8.64 -1.98
CA GLU A 374 -11.93 -9.82 -2.34
C GLU A 374 -13.32 -9.46 -2.84
N VAL A 375 -13.97 -8.43 -2.27
CA VAL A 375 -15.23 -7.89 -2.79
C VAL A 375 -15.04 -7.30 -4.19
N CYS A 376 -14.00 -6.50 -4.43
CA CYS A 376 -13.70 -5.95 -5.75
C CYS A 376 -13.44 -7.05 -6.80
N ILE A 377 -12.77 -8.15 -6.42
CA ILE A 377 -12.56 -9.31 -7.29
C ILE A 377 -13.90 -9.99 -7.60
N ARG A 378 -14.73 -10.24 -6.58
CA ARG A 378 -16.03 -10.93 -6.72
C ARG A 378 -17.08 -10.12 -7.48
N VAL A 379 -17.03 -8.80 -7.38
CA VAL A 379 -17.91 -7.88 -8.13
C VAL A 379 -17.35 -7.60 -9.54
N GLY A 380 -16.12 -8.02 -9.85
CA GLY A 380 -15.51 -7.87 -11.17
C GLY A 380 -14.83 -6.51 -11.41
N ILE A 381 -14.74 -5.64 -10.41
CA ILE A 381 -14.12 -4.30 -10.52
C ILE A 381 -12.61 -4.39 -10.80
N GLN A 382 -11.93 -5.36 -10.17
CA GLN A 382 -10.48 -5.51 -10.29
C GLN A 382 -10.05 -6.35 -11.51
N ALA A 383 -11.01 -6.92 -12.23
CA ALA A 383 -10.76 -7.81 -13.34
C ALA A 383 -10.10 -7.07 -14.51
N ASP A 384 -10.58 -5.92 -14.95
CA ASP A 384 -10.21 -5.43 -16.28
C ASP A 384 -8.71 -5.17 -16.48
N ILE A 385 -8.00 -4.55 -15.54
CA ILE A 385 -6.56 -4.24 -15.72
C ILE A 385 -5.68 -5.46 -15.43
N GLN A 386 -5.88 -6.12 -14.29
CA GLN A 386 -5.01 -7.24 -13.90
C GLN A 386 -5.23 -8.48 -14.78
N LEU A 387 -6.47 -8.70 -15.24
CA LEU A 387 -6.82 -9.81 -16.12
C LEU A 387 -6.31 -9.53 -17.53
N THR A 388 -6.29 -8.27 -17.98
CA THR A 388 -5.60 -7.84 -19.21
C THR A 388 -4.09 -8.04 -19.13
N ILE A 389 -3.43 -7.60 -18.05
CA ILE A 389 -1.98 -7.82 -17.85
C ILE A 389 -1.65 -9.32 -17.80
N ASN A 390 -2.42 -10.10 -17.06
CA ASN A 390 -2.22 -11.54 -16.96
C ASN A 390 -2.51 -12.25 -18.29
N ALA A 391 -3.46 -11.77 -19.09
CA ALA A 391 -3.73 -12.29 -20.44
C ALA A 391 -2.54 -12.01 -21.37
N PHE A 392 -2.00 -10.79 -21.36
CA PHE A 392 -0.80 -10.45 -22.14
C PHE A 392 0.42 -11.29 -21.73
N GLN A 393 0.64 -11.48 -20.43
CA GLN A 393 1.73 -12.34 -19.94
C GLN A 393 1.60 -13.79 -20.46
N ARG A 394 0.38 -14.36 -20.44
CA ARG A 394 0.12 -15.71 -20.96
C ARG A 394 0.34 -15.83 -22.46
N VAL A 395 -0.10 -14.82 -23.22
CA VAL A 395 0.13 -14.77 -24.67
C VAL A 395 1.62 -14.71 -24.95
N ASN A 396 2.37 -13.86 -24.23
CA ASN A 396 3.81 -13.75 -24.38
C ASN A 396 4.54 -15.07 -24.06
N GLU A 397 4.17 -15.75 -22.96
CA GLU A 397 4.74 -17.06 -22.62
C GLU A 397 4.48 -18.11 -23.71
N ALA A 398 3.26 -18.17 -24.24
CA ALA A 398 2.92 -19.09 -25.33
C ALA A 398 3.67 -18.74 -26.63
N LEU A 399 3.79 -17.45 -26.96
CA LEU A 399 4.56 -16.98 -28.12
C LEU A 399 6.04 -17.37 -28.01
N VAL A 400 6.65 -17.22 -26.83
CA VAL A 400 8.03 -17.65 -26.59
C VAL A 400 8.19 -19.16 -26.79
N GLU A 401 7.24 -19.97 -26.32
CA GLU A 401 7.26 -21.42 -26.54
C GLU A 401 7.13 -21.78 -28.03
N TYR A 402 6.23 -21.12 -28.76
CA TYR A 402 6.09 -21.31 -30.21
C TYR A 402 7.34 -20.86 -30.97
N MET A 403 7.96 -19.75 -30.57
CA MET A 403 9.21 -19.26 -31.16
C MET A 403 10.34 -20.27 -30.99
N GLU A 404 10.48 -20.90 -29.81
CA GLU A 404 11.49 -21.95 -29.62
C GLU A 404 11.19 -23.20 -30.46
N LYS A 405 9.91 -23.56 -30.65
CA LYS A 405 9.54 -24.65 -31.58
C LYS A 405 9.86 -24.30 -33.04
N LEU A 406 9.55 -23.08 -33.49
CA LEU A 406 9.85 -22.62 -34.85
C LEU A 406 11.36 -22.59 -35.12
N LYS A 407 12.15 -22.12 -34.15
CA LYS A 407 13.61 -22.13 -34.20
C LYS A 407 14.21 -23.53 -34.32
N GLN A 408 13.56 -24.56 -33.76
CA GLN A 408 13.97 -25.96 -33.90
C GLN A 408 13.63 -26.54 -35.28
N ILE A 409 12.58 -26.03 -35.93
CA ILE A 409 12.14 -26.48 -37.27
C ILE A 409 13.02 -25.88 -38.35
N ASP A 410 13.21 -24.56 -38.32
CA ASP A 410 14.05 -23.84 -39.29
C ASP A 410 14.73 -22.64 -38.63
N ILE A 411 15.99 -22.85 -38.23
CA ILE A 411 16.77 -21.84 -37.52
C ILE A 411 17.19 -20.68 -38.44
N GLU A 412 17.34 -20.91 -39.74
CA GLU A 412 17.76 -19.87 -40.68
C GLU A 412 16.60 -18.93 -41.02
N ALA A 413 15.41 -19.47 -41.27
CA ALA A 413 14.19 -18.67 -41.44
C ALA A 413 13.86 -17.90 -40.16
N TYR A 414 13.92 -18.56 -38.99
CA TYR A 414 13.70 -17.92 -37.69
C TYR A 414 14.67 -16.76 -37.44
N ARG A 415 15.97 -16.94 -37.71
CA ARG A 415 16.95 -15.85 -37.56
C ARG A 415 16.65 -14.69 -38.49
N ARG A 416 16.32 -14.96 -39.76
CA ARG A 416 16.02 -13.93 -40.76
C ARG A 416 14.79 -13.10 -40.37
N GLU A 417 13.73 -13.76 -39.91
CA GLU A 417 12.50 -13.09 -39.50
C GLU A 417 12.67 -12.32 -38.19
N THR A 418 13.33 -12.91 -37.18
CA THR A 418 13.55 -12.23 -35.90
C THR A 418 14.49 -11.04 -35.99
N GLU A 419 15.49 -11.06 -36.88
CA GLU A 419 16.41 -9.94 -37.06
C GLU A 419 15.69 -8.67 -37.55
N ARG A 420 14.70 -8.83 -38.44
CA ARG A 420 13.85 -7.73 -38.92
C ARG A 420 13.10 -7.04 -37.79
N TYR A 421 12.66 -7.79 -36.77
CA TYR A 421 11.99 -7.21 -35.60
C TYR A 421 12.97 -6.64 -34.58
N LYS A 422 14.19 -7.19 -34.45
CA LYS A 422 15.22 -6.63 -33.56
C LYS A 422 15.66 -5.24 -34.00
N GLU A 423 15.87 -5.03 -35.29
CA GLU A 423 16.18 -3.69 -35.83
C GLU A 423 15.04 -2.71 -35.53
N PHE A 424 13.80 -3.15 -35.72
CA PHE A 424 12.62 -2.34 -35.40
C PHE A 424 12.55 -1.92 -33.93
N VAL A 425 12.70 -2.89 -33.01
CA VAL A 425 12.65 -2.67 -31.56
C VAL A 425 13.84 -1.85 -31.07
N SER A 426 15.04 -2.11 -31.60
CA SER A 426 16.24 -1.36 -31.23
C SER A 426 16.09 0.11 -31.60
N HIS A 427 15.55 0.43 -32.77
CA HIS A 427 15.36 1.82 -33.17
C HIS A 427 14.30 2.52 -32.31
N LEU A 428 13.17 1.85 -32.02
CA LEU A 428 12.14 2.37 -31.11
C LEU A 428 12.70 2.74 -29.72
N ALA A 429 13.66 1.97 -29.22
CA ALA A 429 14.23 2.20 -27.88
C ALA A 429 15.06 3.50 -27.76
N TYR A 430 15.48 4.09 -28.88
CA TYR A 430 16.31 5.30 -28.91
C TYR A 430 15.58 6.56 -29.40
N ILE A 431 14.30 6.46 -29.77
CA ILE A 431 13.49 7.61 -30.19
C ILE A 431 13.06 8.40 -28.94
N ALA A 432 13.42 9.68 -28.89
CA ALA A 432 13.13 10.56 -27.76
C ALA A 432 12.01 11.58 -28.04
N ASP A 433 11.54 11.67 -29.29
CA ASP A 433 10.57 12.67 -29.74
C ASP A 433 9.29 12.02 -30.33
N GLU A 434 8.13 12.60 -30.04
CA GLU A 434 6.83 12.10 -30.45
C GLU A 434 6.61 12.17 -31.97
N SER A 435 7.13 13.22 -32.63
CA SER A 435 7.01 13.37 -34.09
C SER A 435 7.86 12.35 -34.81
N GLU A 436 9.06 12.09 -34.30
CA GLU A 436 9.95 11.04 -34.80
C GLU A 436 9.36 9.64 -34.58
N LEU A 437 8.73 9.39 -33.43
CA LEU A 437 8.04 8.14 -33.13
C LEU A 437 6.89 7.90 -34.10
N ASN A 438 6.02 8.91 -34.30
CA ASN A 438 4.90 8.80 -35.22
C ASN A 438 5.35 8.54 -36.65
N ARG A 439 6.37 9.25 -37.13
CA ARG A 439 6.94 9.00 -38.46
C ARG A 439 7.46 7.57 -38.60
N TYR A 440 8.26 7.12 -37.63
CA TYR A 440 8.86 5.80 -37.65
C TYR A 440 7.84 4.67 -37.58
N LEU A 441 6.78 4.82 -36.77
CA LEU A 441 5.67 3.87 -36.71
C LEU A 441 4.95 3.78 -38.06
N LEU A 442 4.63 4.91 -38.69
CA LEU A 442 3.96 4.92 -40.00
C LEU A 442 4.81 4.30 -41.12
N GLU A 443 6.11 4.58 -41.16
CA GLU A 443 7.04 3.92 -42.08
C GLU A 443 7.13 2.41 -41.82
N SER A 444 7.00 2.00 -40.56
CA SER A 444 7.06 0.59 -40.18
C SER A 444 5.82 -0.19 -40.59
N TYR A 445 4.62 0.42 -40.57
CA TYR A 445 3.42 -0.17 -41.15
C TYR A 445 3.64 -0.52 -42.63
N GLU A 446 4.19 0.41 -43.40
CA GLU A 446 4.50 0.20 -44.82
C GLU A 446 5.58 -0.87 -45.02
N LYS A 447 6.69 -0.80 -44.27
CA LYS A 447 7.77 -1.79 -44.35
C LYS A 447 7.33 -3.19 -43.93
N LEU A 448 6.40 -3.32 -42.99
CA LEU A 448 5.85 -4.59 -42.52
C LEU A 448 4.70 -5.11 -43.39
N GLY A 449 4.22 -4.32 -44.35
CA GLY A 449 3.07 -4.67 -45.19
C GLY A 449 1.76 -4.71 -44.42
N ILE A 450 1.67 -3.97 -43.30
CA ILE A 450 0.47 -3.89 -42.47
C ILE A 450 -0.38 -2.73 -43.00
N PRO A 451 -1.63 -2.99 -43.41
CA PRO A 451 -2.50 -1.93 -43.91
C PRO A 451 -2.80 -0.91 -42.80
N LYS A 452 -2.74 0.38 -43.15
CA LYS A 452 -3.14 1.45 -42.24
C LYS A 452 -4.67 1.42 -42.09
N PRO A 453 -5.21 1.54 -40.87
CA PRO A 453 -6.65 1.53 -40.64
C PRO A 453 -7.37 2.83 -41.08
N TRP A 454 -6.64 3.73 -41.75
CA TRP A 454 -7.14 4.98 -42.34
C TRP A 454 -6.38 5.31 -43.62
N ALA A 455 -6.97 6.16 -44.46
CA ALA A 455 -6.36 6.64 -45.71
C ALA A 455 -6.11 8.16 -45.67
N GLY A 456 -4.93 8.59 -46.14
CA GLY A 456 -4.52 9.99 -46.15
C GLY A 456 -3.92 10.46 -44.81
N ASN A 457 -3.99 11.78 -44.56
CA ASN A 457 -3.53 12.36 -43.29
C ASN A 457 -4.48 11.92 -42.15
N PHE A 458 -3.88 11.56 -41.00
CA PHE A 458 -4.63 11.03 -39.85
C PHE A 458 -5.58 12.08 -39.25
N ASP A 459 -5.13 13.32 -39.09
CA ASP A 459 -5.94 14.38 -38.46
C ASP A 459 -7.12 14.76 -39.34
N ASP A 460 -6.92 14.82 -40.66
CA ASP A 460 -7.99 15.05 -41.63
C ASP A 460 -9.01 13.90 -41.67
N PHE A 461 -8.53 12.66 -41.48
CA PHE A 461 -9.39 11.48 -41.41
C PHE A 461 -10.22 11.47 -40.12
N MET A 462 -9.62 11.77 -38.98
CA MET A 462 -10.30 11.81 -37.68
C MET A 462 -11.19 13.04 -37.50
N GLY A 463 -10.94 14.13 -38.24
CA GLY A 463 -11.79 15.33 -38.27
C GLY A 463 -13.20 15.10 -38.82
N LYS A 464 -13.43 14.00 -39.54
CA LYS A 464 -14.76 13.61 -40.06
C LYS A 464 -15.47 12.68 -39.08
N LYS A 465 -16.54 13.17 -38.44
CA LYS A 465 -17.32 12.42 -37.43
C LYS A 465 -17.89 11.07 -37.89
N SER A 466 -17.98 10.83 -39.19
CA SER A 466 -18.46 9.56 -39.78
C SER A 466 -17.37 8.50 -39.94
N ASN A 467 -16.10 8.87 -39.82
CA ASN A 467 -14.97 7.96 -40.00
C ASN A 467 -14.73 7.12 -38.75
N HIS A 468 -14.30 5.89 -38.95
CA HIS A 468 -13.90 4.96 -37.90
C HIS A 468 -12.65 4.22 -38.36
N LEU A 469 -11.76 3.91 -37.42
CA LEU A 469 -10.58 3.12 -37.67
C LEU A 469 -11.00 1.66 -37.87
N VAL A 470 -10.70 1.09 -39.03
CA VAL A 470 -10.97 -0.31 -39.35
C VAL A 470 -9.65 -1.05 -39.39
N PHE A 471 -9.41 -1.90 -38.39
CA PHE A 471 -8.23 -2.76 -38.34
C PHE A 471 -8.60 -4.10 -39.00
N GLU A 472 -7.90 -4.44 -40.09
CA GLU A 472 -8.06 -5.72 -40.81
C GLU A 472 -7.25 -6.86 -40.20
#